data_AF-A0A7Y2E4B8-F1
#
_entry.id   AF-A0A7Y2E4B8-F1
#
_cell.length_a   1.000
_cell.length_b   1.000
_cell.length_c   1.000
_cell.angle_alpha   90.00
_cell.angle_beta   90.00
_cell.angle_gamma   90.00
#
_symmetry.space_group_name_H-M   'P 1'
#
loop_
_entity.id
_entity.type
_entity.pdbx_description
1 polymer ?
#
loop_
_entity_poly.entity_id
_entity_poly.type
_entity_poly.pdbx_seq_one_letter_code
_entity_poly.pdbx_strand_id
1 'polypeptide(L)'
;MRDSLPLLKSIPVLMLAFGALTITGCDDDSSATDPDPDSETTISGRVTDDSGFSKAGDVDDADVRAEEIDEDGNRSPSSGETTTDSDGRYSLKTDADARVMIVTATKGDFSSETIVVNHVDSDAVAAMDMNAETRAEARVYTEAKRMDDSAQPVTAADVAMYVDAETATRIESNNSSDAEVATALHSAVKGELMYLSDANVSSSQIESASNAKIAAFAALQADIAAGSGTSGALDAFASTMADVYVDAGVDHTTSAEARQTASLVITNLSGNLDSSARLAMRKRAELMAGLSTAAAIEAEFRAEGGMESEANAIESAGITLAASIAGASTDAEIEDAWAAFESETKAQLSAGITLGAALLQTVEASLLSLKTSFKDSIAAASSVDTVVELKAEYHADARVQIQNDLSTLANAEFAARVLTLASAH
;
A
#
# COMPACT_ATOMS: atom_id res chain seq x y z
N MET A 1 65.29 -15.10 12.33
CA MET A 1 64.96 -15.42 13.73
C MET A 1 63.75 -14.60 14.12
N ARG A 2 62.62 -15.31 14.31
CA ARG A 2 61.39 -14.94 15.03
C ARG A 2 60.55 -13.78 14.46
N ASP A 3 59.39 -14.09 13.86
CA ASP A 3 58.06 -14.27 14.50
C ASP A 3 57.50 -12.88 14.89
N SER A 4 56.27 -12.44 14.58
CA SER A 4 55.03 -13.10 14.18
C SER A 4 53.96 -12.01 13.95
N LEU A 5 53.08 -12.25 12.95
CA LEU A 5 51.66 -11.89 12.73
C LEU A 5 51.01 -10.58 13.28
N PRO A 6 50.01 -10.02 12.54
CA PRO A 6 49.27 -8.80 12.88
C PRO A 6 48.10 -9.04 13.86
N LEU A 7 47.82 -8.02 14.68
CA LEU A 7 46.68 -7.92 15.60
C LEU A 7 45.35 -7.72 14.83
N LEU A 8 44.53 -8.77 14.85
CA LEU A 8 43.07 -8.73 14.64
C LEU A 8 42.35 -8.39 15.96
N LYS A 9 41.09 -7.91 15.81
CA LYS A 9 39.98 -7.72 16.78
C LYS A 9 39.69 -6.23 17.04
N SER A 10 38.48 -5.70 16.82
CA SER A 10 37.17 -6.31 17.04
C SER A 10 36.08 -5.54 16.25
N ILE A 11 35.35 -6.26 15.37
CA ILE A 11 34.09 -5.83 14.77
C ILE A 11 32.97 -6.34 15.70
N PRO A 12 31.98 -5.51 16.10
CA PRO A 12 30.82 -6.01 16.81
C PRO A 12 29.97 -6.86 15.85
N VAL A 13 29.97 -8.17 16.10
CA VAL A 13 29.02 -9.12 15.52
C VAL A 13 27.65 -8.78 16.10
N LEU A 14 26.77 -8.18 15.29
CA LEU A 14 25.35 -8.13 15.57
C LEU A 14 24.83 -9.56 15.39
N MET A 15 24.63 -10.24 16.52
CA MET A 15 24.15 -11.60 16.60
C MET A 15 22.67 -11.60 16.20
N LEU A 16 22.39 -11.93 14.94
CA LEU A 16 21.05 -12.31 14.48
C LEU A 16 20.63 -13.55 15.27
N ALA A 17 19.75 -13.36 16.25
CA ALA A 17 19.07 -14.45 16.91
C ALA A 17 18.05 -15.04 15.93
N PHE A 18 18.51 -16.01 15.15
CA PHE A 18 17.67 -16.94 14.41
C PHE A 18 16.90 -17.78 15.44
N GLY A 19 15.74 -17.28 15.86
CA GLY A 19 14.75 -18.05 16.59
C GLY A 19 14.18 -19.09 15.64
N ALA A 20 14.69 -20.32 15.73
CA ALA A 20 14.09 -21.47 15.09
C ALA A 20 12.66 -21.66 15.62
N LEU A 21 11.67 -21.14 14.89
CA LEU A 21 10.29 -21.57 14.99
C LEU A 21 10.24 -23.00 14.46
N THR A 22 10.36 -23.94 15.40
CA THR A 22 10.03 -25.33 15.17
C THR A 22 8.55 -25.41 14.82
N ILE A 23 8.29 -25.81 13.57
CA ILE A 23 7.00 -26.26 13.08
C ILE A 23 6.65 -27.52 13.88
N THR A 24 5.88 -27.36 14.95
CA THR A 24 5.04 -28.43 15.49
C THR A 24 3.72 -28.34 14.76
N GLY A 25 3.56 -29.19 13.74
CA GLY A 25 2.24 -29.58 13.29
C GLY A 25 1.52 -30.27 14.45
N CYS A 26 0.42 -29.68 14.88
CA CYS A 26 -0.59 -30.34 15.70
C CYS A 26 -1.90 -30.12 14.96
N ASP A 27 -2.28 -31.19 14.26
CA ASP A 27 -3.64 -31.51 13.85
C ASP A 27 -4.50 -31.49 15.13
N ASP A 28 -5.34 -30.48 15.30
CA ASP A 28 -6.47 -30.53 16.23
C ASP A 28 -7.65 -29.81 15.61
N ASP A 29 -8.68 -30.62 15.41
CA ASP A 29 -10.02 -30.33 14.95
C ASP A 29 -10.72 -29.42 15.99
N SER A 30 -10.35 -28.14 16.07
CA SER A 30 -11.11 -27.14 16.81
C SER A 30 -12.10 -26.50 15.85
N SER A 31 -13.34 -26.97 15.92
CA SER A 31 -14.51 -26.25 15.44
C SER A 31 -14.37 -24.79 15.86
N ALA A 32 -14.45 -23.88 14.89
CA ALA A 32 -14.65 -22.46 15.14
C ALA A 32 -15.81 -22.37 16.14
N THR A 33 -15.46 -21.99 17.37
CA THR A 33 -16.46 -21.75 18.39
C THR A 33 -17.09 -20.43 17.97
N ASP A 34 -18.39 -20.44 17.65
CA ASP A 34 -19.14 -19.20 17.45
C ASP A 34 -18.76 -18.21 18.57
N PRO A 35 -18.49 -16.94 18.25
CA PRO A 35 -18.22 -15.93 19.27
C PRO A 35 -19.38 -15.91 20.28
N ASP A 36 -19.03 -15.82 21.56
CA ASP A 36 -20.01 -15.72 22.64
C ASP A 36 -20.83 -14.43 22.41
N PRO A 37 -22.17 -14.50 22.25
CA PRO A 37 -23.01 -13.33 21.97
C PRO A 37 -23.01 -12.28 23.09
N ASP A 38 -22.32 -12.54 24.21
CA ASP A 38 -22.12 -11.62 25.33
C ASP A 38 -20.67 -11.06 25.39
N SER A 39 -19.81 -11.29 24.38
CA SER A 39 -18.44 -10.74 24.37
C SER A 39 -18.42 -9.26 23.94
N GLU A 40 -18.26 -8.38 24.92
CA GLU A 40 -18.14 -6.93 24.68
C GLU A 40 -16.68 -6.54 24.38
N THR A 41 -16.47 -5.84 23.28
CA THR A 41 -15.17 -5.25 22.90
C THR A 41 -14.96 -3.90 23.58
N THR A 42 -13.77 -3.67 24.12
CA THR A 42 -13.36 -2.37 24.68
C THR A 42 -12.49 -1.61 23.68
N ILE A 43 -13.00 -0.49 23.16
CA ILE A 43 -12.27 0.41 22.26
C ILE A 43 -11.67 1.56 23.06
N SER A 44 -10.36 1.73 23.00
CA SER A 44 -9.65 2.85 23.63
C SER A 44 -9.06 3.78 22.59
N GLY A 45 -9.14 5.08 22.82
CA GLY A 45 -8.58 6.08 21.91
C GLY A 45 -8.53 7.48 22.52
N ARG A 46 -8.21 8.47 21.70
CA ARG A 46 -8.10 9.87 22.09
C ARG A 46 -8.74 10.77 21.04
N VAL A 47 -9.40 11.82 21.49
CA VAL A 47 -10.07 12.82 20.65
C VAL A 47 -9.30 14.13 20.72
N THR A 48 -8.89 14.62 19.55
CA THR A 48 -8.15 15.88 19.42
C THR A 48 -8.92 16.85 18.53
N ASP A 49 -8.75 18.15 18.77
CA ASP A 49 -9.30 19.21 17.92
C ASP A 49 -8.40 19.55 16.72
N ASP A 50 -7.47 18.64 16.37
CA ASP A 50 -6.45 18.90 15.38
C ASP A 50 -7.06 19.19 14.01
N SER A 51 -6.88 20.44 13.58
CA SER A 51 -7.24 20.95 12.26
C SER A 51 -6.05 20.94 11.29
N GLY A 52 -4.97 20.22 11.62
CA GLY A 52 -3.77 20.03 10.80
C GLY A 52 -2.74 21.16 10.87
N PHE A 53 -3.02 22.28 11.56
CA PHE A 53 -2.17 23.49 11.52
C PHE A 53 -1.92 24.20 12.88
N SER A 54 -2.44 23.69 14.00
CA SER A 54 -2.18 24.24 15.33
C SER A 54 -2.05 23.12 16.36
N LYS A 55 -1.30 23.35 17.45
CA LYS A 55 -1.15 22.38 18.54
C LYS A 55 -2.52 21.84 18.94
N ALA A 56 -2.72 20.54 18.74
CA ALA A 56 -3.88 19.78 19.19
C ALA A 56 -4.22 20.12 20.65
N GLY A 57 -5.43 20.62 20.87
CA GLY A 57 -6.13 20.59 22.13
C GLY A 57 -6.83 19.25 22.29
N ASP A 58 -6.70 18.66 23.48
CA ASP A 58 -7.51 17.54 23.89
C ASP A 58 -8.97 17.97 24.03
N VAL A 59 -9.90 17.16 23.49
CA VAL A 59 -11.33 17.45 23.59
C VAL A 59 -11.91 16.69 24.78
N ASP A 60 -12.01 17.37 25.92
CA ASP A 60 -12.70 16.89 27.13
C ASP A 60 -14.22 16.81 26.94
N ASP A 61 -14.94 16.01 27.71
CA ASP A 61 -16.41 15.86 27.73
C ASP A 61 -17.06 15.72 26.32
N ALA A 62 -16.43 15.01 25.39
CA ALA A 62 -17.05 14.63 24.12
C ALA A 62 -17.77 13.29 24.27
N ASP A 63 -19.01 13.21 23.79
CA ASP A 63 -19.81 11.98 23.77
C ASP A 63 -19.26 11.05 22.68
N VAL A 64 -18.81 9.85 23.07
CA VAL A 64 -18.20 8.84 22.19
C VAL A 64 -19.10 7.63 22.06
N ARG A 65 -19.37 7.22 20.81
CA ARG A 65 -20.19 6.06 20.44
C ARG A 65 -19.55 5.26 19.30
N ALA A 66 -19.92 4.00 19.17
CA ALA A 66 -19.55 3.15 18.03
C ALA A 66 -20.74 2.98 17.08
N GLU A 67 -20.45 2.91 15.79
CA GLU A 67 -21.36 2.59 14.71
C GLU A 67 -20.81 1.38 13.94
N GLU A 68 -21.68 0.44 13.62
CA GLU A 68 -21.40 -0.63 12.67
C GLU A 68 -21.65 -0.13 11.26
N ILE A 69 -20.86 -0.61 10.30
CA ILE A 69 -21.10 -0.37 8.88
C ILE A 69 -21.48 -1.69 8.23
N ASP A 70 -22.66 -1.73 7.60
CA ASP A 70 -23.09 -2.90 6.84
C ASP A 70 -22.40 -2.99 5.47
N GLU A 71 -22.65 -4.08 4.74
CA GLU A 71 -22.08 -4.31 3.40
C GLU A 71 -22.51 -3.24 2.37
N ASP A 72 -23.61 -2.53 2.61
CA ASP A 72 -24.13 -1.45 1.77
C ASP A 72 -23.59 -0.07 2.18
N GLY A 73 -22.69 0.00 3.18
CA GLY A 73 -22.15 1.27 3.68
C GLY A 73 -23.16 2.11 4.48
N ASN A 74 -24.24 1.51 4.99
CA ASN A 74 -25.11 2.15 5.97
C ASN A 74 -24.52 2.02 7.36
N ARG A 75 -24.65 3.10 8.14
CA ARG A 75 -24.20 3.12 9.53
C ARG A 75 -25.36 2.90 10.48
N SER A 76 -25.18 2.00 11.45
CA SER A 76 -26.12 1.80 12.55
C SER A 76 -25.41 1.93 13.89
N PRO A 77 -26.01 2.61 14.88
CA PRO A 77 -25.42 2.72 16.20
C PRO A 77 -25.30 1.33 16.84
N SER A 78 -24.15 1.06 17.43
CA SER A 78 -23.94 -0.10 18.30
C SER A 78 -24.27 0.25 19.75
N SER A 79 -24.21 -0.72 20.68
CA SER A 79 -24.34 -0.44 22.10
C SER A 79 -23.10 0.28 22.64
N GLY A 80 -23.28 0.90 23.81
CA GLY A 80 -22.22 1.60 24.51
C GLY A 80 -22.17 3.09 24.23
N GLU A 81 -21.87 3.85 25.27
CA GLU A 81 -21.58 5.27 25.20
C GLU A 81 -20.62 5.61 26.33
N THR A 82 -19.68 6.51 26.06
CA THR A 82 -18.74 7.02 27.06
C THR A 82 -18.47 8.49 26.77
N THR A 83 -17.75 9.15 27.68
CA THR A 83 -17.28 10.52 27.46
C THR A 83 -15.76 10.57 27.54
N THR A 84 -15.14 11.48 26.79
CA THR A 84 -13.71 11.72 26.95
C THR A 84 -13.38 12.34 28.31
N ASP A 85 -12.18 12.06 28.81
CA ASP A 85 -11.61 12.70 29.99
C ASP A 85 -10.89 14.02 29.64
N SER A 86 -10.26 14.65 30.65
CA SER A 86 -9.54 15.92 30.48
C SER A 86 -8.33 15.86 29.55
N ASP A 87 -7.82 14.65 29.28
CA ASP A 87 -6.75 14.40 28.30
C ASP A 87 -7.32 13.94 26.94
N GLY A 88 -8.63 14.09 26.73
CA GLY A 88 -9.34 13.70 25.51
C GLY A 88 -9.46 12.19 25.33
N ARG A 89 -9.14 11.38 26.33
CA ARG A 89 -9.12 9.92 26.20
C ARG A 89 -10.47 9.31 26.50
N TYR A 90 -10.79 8.22 25.82
CA TYR A 90 -12.00 7.44 26.07
C TYR A 90 -11.69 5.94 26.16
N SER A 91 -12.59 5.24 26.85
CA SER A 91 -12.67 3.77 26.88
C SER A 91 -14.13 3.41 26.69
N LEU A 92 -14.49 2.98 25.48
CA LEU A 92 -15.84 2.61 25.07
C LEU A 92 -16.00 1.10 25.13
N LYS A 93 -17.01 0.60 25.82
CA LYS A 93 -17.38 -0.82 25.79
C LYS A 93 -18.58 -0.98 24.85
N THR A 94 -18.49 -1.88 23.88
CA THR A 94 -19.49 -2.05 22.82
C THR A 94 -19.68 -3.53 22.49
N ASP A 95 -20.90 -3.89 22.06
CA ASP A 95 -21.27 -5.21 21.56
C ASP A 95 -21.19 -5.29 20.03
N ALA A 96 -20.57 -4.30 19.37
CA ALA A 96 -20.37 -4.31 17.93
C ALA A 96 -19.67 -5.61 17.49
N ASP A 97 -20.38 -6.40 16.69
CA ASP A 97 -19.93 -7.69 16.15
C ASP A 97 -19.21 -7.50 14.80
N ALA A 98 -19.21 -6.25 14.29
CA ALA A 98 -18.54 -5.91 13.05
C ALA A 98 -17.01 -5.89 13.20
N ARG A 99 -16.33 -6.62 12.30
CA ARG A 99 -14.85 -6.55 12.12
C ARG A 99 -14.33 -5.13 11.88
N VAL A 100 -15.19 -4.25 11.36
CA VAL A 100 -14.88 -2.83 11.14
C VAL A 100 -15.99 -1.97 11.73
N MET A 101 -15.60 -1.00 12.54
CA MET A 101 -16.49 -0.05 13.22
C MET A 101 -16.05 1.37 12.89
N ILE A 102 -16.98 2.31 13.01
CA ILE A 102 -16.65 3.74 13.11
C ILE A 102 -16.93 4.19 14.53
N VAL A 103 -15.94 4.80 15.15
CA VAL A 103 -16.12 5.48 16.43
C VAL A 103 -16.27 6.96 16.18
N THR A 104 -17.33 7.54 16.72
CA THR A 104 -17.70 8.94 16.55
C THR A 104 -17.64 9.64 17.90
N ALA A 105 -17.00 10.81 17.95
CA ALA A 105 -16.99 11.70 19.11
C ALA A 105 -17.70 13.02 18.78
N THR A 106 -18.59 13.49 19.65
CA THR A 106 -19.36 14.73 19.44
C THR A 106 -19.36 15.63 20.66
N LYS A 107 -19.26 16.95 20.47
CA LYS A 107 -19.39 17.96 21.54
C LYS A 107 -19.90 19.29 21.00
N GLY A 108 -21.18 19.59 21.19
CA GLY A 108 -21.78 20.78 20.57
C GLY A 108 -21.69 20.70 19.05
N ASP A 109 -20.97 21.64 18.42
CA ASP A 109 -20.74 21.65 16.97
C ASP A 109 -19.49 20.83 16.54
N PHE A 110 -18.70 20.34 17.50
CA PHE A 110 -17.56 19.46 17.21
C PHE A 110 -18.02 18.04 16.89
N SER A 111 -17.41 17.44 15.87
CA SER A 111 -17.59 16.04 15.48
C SER A 111 -16.29 15.52 14.88
N SER A 112 -15.85 14.35 15.34
CA SER A 112 -14.71 13.63 14.79
C SER A 112 -15.01 12.13 14.72
N GLU A 113 -14.33 11.44 13.82
CA GLU A 113 -14.58 10.03 13.49
C GLU A 113 -13.24 9.31 13.28
N THR A 114 -13.21 8.01 13.54
CA THR A 114 -12.07 7.13 13.23
C THR A 114 -12.55 5.71 12.93
N ILE A 115 -11.81 5.01 12.07
CA ILE A 115 -12.09 3.61 11.73
C ILE A 115 -11.40 2.71 12.77
N VAL A 116 -12.09 1.68 13.25
CA VAL A 116 -11.54 0.68 14.16
C VAL A 116 -11.71 -0.69 13.56
N VAL A 117 -10.62 -1.46 13.49
CA VAL A 117 -10.62 -2.83 12.98
C VAL A 117 -10.32 -3.80 14.10
N ASN A 118 -11.22 -4.75 14.34
CA ASN A 118 -11.01 -5.89 15.23
C ASN A 118 -10.61 -7.12 14.40
N HIS A 119 -9.30 -7.36 14.28
CA HIS A 119 -8.77 -8.45 13.44
C HIS A 119 -8.63 -9.80 14.19
N VAL A 120 -8.63 -9.80 15.52
CA VAL A 120 -8.30 -10.96 16.36
C VAL A 120 -9.19 -11.02 17.58
N ASP A 121 -10.51 -11.16 17.39
CA ASP A 121 -11.57 -11.35 18.42
C ASP A 121 -11.13 -10.91 19.82
N SER A 122 -10.68 -9.64 19.91
CA SER A 122 -9.96 -9.17 21.07
C SER A 122 -10.93 -8.38 21.92
N ASP A 123 -10.99 -8.69 23.21
CA ASP A 123 -11.78 -7.92 24.18
C ASP A 123 -11.31 -6.46 24.29
N ALA A 124 -10.15 -6.11 23.72
CA ALA A 124 -9.62 -4.76 23.67
C ALA A 124 -8.99 -4.41 22.32
N VAL A 125 -9.39 -3.26 21.75
CA VAL A 125 -8.86 -2.71 20.49
C VAL A 125 -8.48 -1.26 20.71
N ALA A 126 -7.36 -0.84 20.12
CA ALA A 126 -6.97 0.56 20.13
C ALA A 126 -7.42 1.25 18.84
N ALA A 127 -7.94 2.46 18.97
CA ALA A 127 -8.27 3.34 17.86
C ALA A 127 -7.12 4.33 17.61
N MET A 128 -7.01 4.81 16.37
CA MET A 128 -6.13 5.95 16.08
C MET A 128 -6.70 7.22 16.73
N ASP A 129 -5.82 8.16 17.10
CA ASP A 129 -6.22 9.47 17.60
C ASP A 129 -7.14 10.15 16.58
N MET A 130 -8.32 10.58 17.02
CA MET A 130 -9.29 11.24 16.13
C MET A 130 -8.79 12.62 15.74
N ASN A 131 -8.66 12.85 14.43
CA ASN A 131 -8.24 14.11 13.83
C ASN A 131 -8.91 14.31 12.45
N ALA A 132 -8.53 15.36 11.72
CA ALA A 132 -9.07 15.62 10.38
C ALA A 132 -8.80 14.48 9.38
N GLU A 133 -7.65 13.81 9.46
CA GLU A 133 -7.27 12.68 8.60
C GLU A 133 -8.15 11.46 8.88
N THR A 134 -8.23 11.00 10.13
CA THR A 134 -9.06 9.82 10.48
C THR A 134 -10.55 10.06 10.22
N ARG A 135 -11.00 11.31 10.34
CA ARG A 135 -12.37 11.71 10.00
C ARG A 135 -12.62 11.59 8.50
N ALA A 136 -11.69 12.09 7.68
CA ALA A 136 -11.75 11.95 6.23
C ALA A 136 -11.70 10.48 5.82
N GLU A 137 -10.80 9.69 6.42
CA GLU A 137 -10.74 8.24 6.21
C GLU A 137 -12.09 7.56 6.50
N ALA A 138 -12.69 7.80 7.66
CA ALA A 138 -13.97 7.17 8.05
C ALA A 138 -15.10 7.49 7.05
N ARG A 139 -15.16 8.73 6.55
CA ARG A 139 -16.14 9.15 5.54
C ARG A 139 -15.88 8.52 4.17
N VAL A 140 -14.64 8.57 3.69
CA VAL A 140 -14.23 7.96 2.43
C VAL A 140 -14.48 6.45 2.45
N TYR A 141 -14.18 5.76 3.56
CA TYR A 141 -14.47 4.34 3.73
C TYR A 141 -15.97 4.04 3.62
N THR A 142 -16.81 4.87 4.23
CA THR A 142 -18.27 4.70 4.16
C THR A 142 -18.78 4.88 2.73
N GLU A 143 -18.28 5.89 2.00
CA GLU A 143 -18.64 6.08 0.59
C GLU A 143 -18.09 4.96 -0.31
N ALA A 144 -16.88 4.47 -0.05
CA ALA A 144 -16.30 3.37 -0.80
C ALA A 144 -17.11 2.07 -0.61
N LYS A 145 -17.56 1.78 0.62
CA LYS A 145 -18.41 0.61 0.91
C LYS A 145 -19.72 0.63 0.13
N ARG A 146 -20.31 1.80 -0.14
CA ARG A 146 -21.52 1.91 -0.99
C ARG A 146 -21.27 1.58 -2.47
N MET A 147 -20.02 1.60 -2.90
CA MET A 147 -19.62 1.30 -4.28
C MET A 147 -19.16 -0.15 -4.45
N ASP A 148 -18.71 -0.78 -3.35
CA ASP A 148 -18.21 -2.14 -3.36
C ASP A 148 -19.28 -3.11 -3.90
N ASP A 149 -18.82 -4.08 -4.68
CA ASP A 149 -19.54 -5.34 -4.87
C ASP A 149 -18.88 -6.43 -4.00
N SER A 150 -19.58 -7.56 -3.83
CA SER A 150 -19.11 -8.66 -2.98
C SER A 150 -17.80 -9.31 -3.45
N ALA A 151 -17.26 -8.91 -4.61
CA ALA A 151 -16.02 -9.45 -5.18
C ALA A 151 -14.83 -8.47 -5.08
N GLN A 152 -15.03 -7.18 -4.79
CA GLN A 152 -13.99 -6.15 -4.90
C GLN A 152 -13.98 -5.14 -3.73
N PRO A 153 -13.95 -5.57 -2.45
CA PRO A 153 -14.14 -4.65 -1.34
C PRO A 153 -12.91 -3.77 -1.09
N VAL A 154 -13.10 -2.45 -1.03
CA VAL A 154 -12.14 -1.52 -0.43
C VAL A 154 -12.02 -1.83 1.06
N THR A 155 -10.79 -1.96 1.57
CA THR A 155 -10.53 -2.19 2.99
C THR A 155 -10.23 -0.88 3.72
N ALA A 156 -10.37 -0.86 5.06
CA ALA A 156 -9.92 0.27 5.88
C ALA A 156 -8.43 0.59 5.66
N ALA A 157 -7.61 -0.44 5.43
CA ALA A 157 -6.19 -0.29 5.13
C ALA A 157 -5.95 0.42 3.79
N ASP A 158 -6.77 0.13 2.76
CA ASP A 158 -6.69 0.86 1.49
C ASP A 158 -7.01 2.34 1.72
N VAL A 159 -8.04 2.66 2.52
CA VAL A 159 -8.38 4.05 2.84
C VAL A 159 -7.23 4.77 3.56
N ALA A 160 -6.70 4.17 4.63
CA ALA A 160 -5.58 4.73 5.39
C ALA A 160 -4.29 4.87 4.57
N MET A 161 -4.12 4.07 3.51
CA MET A 161 -2.99 4.21 2.60
C MET A 161 -3.10 5.45 1.71
N TYR A 162 -4.31 5.78 1.23
CA TYR A 162 -4.52 6.79 0.19
C TYR A 162 -5.06 8.12 0.72
N VAL A 163 -5.74 8.14 1.86
CA VAL A 163 -6.30 9.34 2.49
C VAL A 163 -5.34 9.83 3.57
N ASP A 164 -4.32 10.58 3.15
CA ASP A 164 -3.41 11.24 4.10
C ASP A 164 -3.86 12.65 4.46
N ALA A 165 -3.09 13.31 5.34
CA ALA A 165 -3.34 14.68 5.79
C ALA A 165 -3.59 15.70 4.65
N GLU A 166 -2.93 15.55 3.48
CA GLU A 166 -3.14 16.48 2.36
C GLU A 166 -4.50 16.20 1.70
N THR A 167 -4.83 14.94 1.42
CA THR A 167 -6.16 14.55 0.91
C THR A 167 -7.28 14.99 1.86
N ALA A 168 -7.11 14.73 3.17
CA ALA A 168 -8.04 15.15 4.21
C ALA A 168 -8.23 16.66 4.26
N THR A 169 -7.16 17.44 4.12
CA THR A 169 -7.23 18.90 4.05
C THR A 169 -8.08 19.39 2.88
N ARG A 170 -7.99 18.72 1.71
CA ARG A 170 -8.79 19.07 0.52
C ARG A 170 -10.26 18.71 0.69
N ILE A 171 -10.55 17.60 1.37
CA ILE A 171 -11.90 17.22 1.78
C ILE A 171 -12.50 18.26 2.72
N GLU A 172 -11.83 18.57 3.84
CA GLU A 172 -12.36 19.50 4.85
C GLU A 172 -12.48 20.94 4.30
N SER A 173 -11.67 21.30 3.30
CA SER A 173 -11.78 22.57 2.59
C SER A 173 -12.85 22.59 1.49
N ASN A 174 -13.57 21.49 1.26
CA ASN A 174 -14.56 21.29 0.18
C ASN A 174 -13.98 21.49 -1.24
N ASN A 175 -12.68 21.27 -1.42
CA ASN A 175 -12.04 21.28 -2.75
C ASN A 175 -12.15 19.91 -3.44
N SER A 176 -12.41 18.86 -2.68
CA SER A 176 -12.79 17.52 -3.15
C SER A 176 -13.79 16.94 -2.17
N SER A 177 -14.66 16.05 -2.61
CA SER A 177 -15.65 15.38 -1.77
C SER A 177 -15.19 13.97 -1.37
N ASP A 178 -15.73 13.47 -0.26
CA ASP A 178 -15.53 12.09 0.19
C ASP A 178 -15.85 11.07 -0.92
N ALA A 179 -16.93 11.32 -1.66
CA ALA A 179 -17.38 10.46 -2.76
C ALA A 179 -16.43 10.48 -3.96
N GLU A 180 -15.81 11.62 -4.29
CA GLU A 180 -14.82 11.69 -5.38
C GLU A 180 -13.53 10.94 -5.02
N VAL A 181 -13.07 11.09 -3.77
CA VAL A 181 -11.90 10.35 -3.27
C VAL A 181 -12.20 8.85 -3.18
N ALA A 182 -13.37 8.46 -2.66
CA ALA A 182 -13.83 7.07 -2.63
C ALA A 182 -13.93 6.45 -4.03
N THR A 183 -14.44 7.19 -5.01
CA THR A 183 -14.54 6.72 -6.41
C THR A 183 -13.16 6.44 -7.00
N ALA A 184 -12.19 7.34 -6.76
CA ALA A 184 -10.81 7.17 -7.24
C ALA A 184 -10.14 5.96 -6.57
N LEU A 185 -10.30 5.81 -5.26
CA LEU A 185 -9.77 4.67 -4.50
C LEU A 185 -10.39 3.34 -4.96
N HIS A 186 -11.72 3.26 -5.03
CA HIS A 186 -12.44 2.08 -5.47
C HIS A 186 -12.02 1.68 -6.88
N SER A 187 -11.87 2.65 -7.80
CA SER A 187 -11.40 2.39 -9.16
C SER A 187 -9.98 1.82 -9.18
N ALA A 188 -9.08 2.32 -8.33
CA ALA A 188 -7.70 1.83 -8.21
C ALA A 188 -7.65 0.38 -7.71
N VAL A 189 -8.39 0.08 -6.63
CA VAL A 189 -8.50 -1.28 -6.07
C VAL A 189 -9.13 -2.23 -7.10
N LYS A 190 -10.18 -1.80 -7.80
CA LYS A 190 -10.78 -2.56 -8.90
C LYS A 190 -9.77 -2.87 -10.00
N GLY A 191 -8.98 -1.89 -10.44
CA GLY A 191 -7.97 -2.08 -11.49
C GLY A 191 -6.89 -3.08 -11.09
N GLU A 192 -6.42 -3.01 -9.84
CA GLU A 192 -5.52 -3.99 -9.25
C GLU A 192 -6.12 -5.40 -9.25
N LEU A 193 -7.34 -5.58 -8.72
CA LEU A 193 -7.99 -6.88 -8.64
C LEU A 193 -8.33 -7.46 -10.02
N MET A 194 -8.72 -6.62 -10.97
CA MET A 194 -8.93 -7.03 -12.35
C MET A 194 -7.65 -7.54 -13.00
N TYR A 195 -6.54 -6.81 -12.82
CA TYR A 195 -5.24 -7.26 -13.34
C TYR A 195 -4.83 -8.61 -12.75
N LEU A 196 -4.97 -8.77 -11.42
CA LEU A 196 -4.66 -10.03 -10.72
C LEU A 196 -5.55 -11.17 -11.21
N SER A 197 -6.85 -10.91 -11.42
CA SER A 197 -7.78 -11.89 -11.97
C SER A 197 -7.39 -12.32 -13.39
N ASP A 198 -7.04 -11.38 -14.27
CA ASP A 198 -6.59 -11.67 -15.64
C ASP A 198 -5.25 -12.44 -15.66
N ALA A 199 -4.40 -12.20 -14.66
CA ALA A 199 -3.18 -12.96 -14.41
C ALA A 199 -3.42 -14.36 -13.79
N ASN A 200 -4.68 -14.77 -13.58
CA ASN A 200 -5.09 -16.05 -12.99
C ASN A 200 -4.68 -16.23 -11.52
N VAL A 201 -4.54 -15.13 -10.76
CA VAL A 201 -4.39 -15.20 -9.29
C VAL A 201 -5.67 -15.78 -8.69
N SER A 202 -5.53 -16.75 -7.78
CA SER A 202 -6.70 -17.44 -7.24
C SER A 202 -7.47 -16.58 -6.24
N SER A 203 -8.78 -16.83 -6.12
CA SER A 203 -9.61 -16.16 -5.12
C SER A 203 -9.10 -16.35 -3.69
N SER A 204 -8.47 -17.48 -3.37
CA SER A 204 -7.87 -17.71 -2.04
C SER A 204 -6.65 -16.83 -1.78
N GLN A 205 -5.85 -16.53 -2.81
CA GLN A 205 -4.73 -15.60 -2.69
C GLN A 205 -5.23 -14.16 -2.53
N ILE A 206 -6.28 -13.78 -3.26
CA ILE A 206 -6.93 -12.47 -3.09
C ILE A 206 -7.53 -12.31 -1.69
N GLU A 207 -8.21 -13.34 -1.18
CA GLU A 207 -8.75 -13.35 0.18
C GLU A 207 -7.64 -13.28 1.23
N SER A 208 -6.55 -14.04 1.05
CA SER A 208 -5.38 -13.98 1.93
C SER A 208 -4.74 -12.59 1.95
N ALA A 209 -4.60 -11.95 0.78
CA ALA A 209 -4.09 -10.58 0.69
C ALA A 209 -5.03 -9.58 1.37
N SER A 210 -6.35 -9.73 1.21
CA SER A 210 -7.36 -8.91 1.90
C SER A 210 -7.25 -9.04 3.43
N ASN A 211 -7.13 -10.26 3.94
CA ASN A 211 -6.90 -10.50 5.37
C ASN A 211 -5.58 -9.89 5.86
N ALA A 212 -4.51 -9.95 5.05
CA ALA A 212 -3.24 -9.30 5.37
C ALA A 212 -3.35 -7.76 5.41
N LYS A 213 -4.14 -7.14 4.52
CA LYS A 213 -4.46 -5.70 4.58
C LYS A 213 -5.15 -5.34 5.91
N ILE A 214 -6.16 -6.12 6.31
CA ILE A 214 -6.88 -5.94 7.59
C ILE A 214 -5.90 -6.07 8.77
N ALA A 215 -5.03 -7.09 8.76
CA ALA A 215 -4.01 -7.28 9.78
C ALA A 215 -3.00 -6.12 9.85
N ALA A 216 -2.57 -5.60 8.69
CA ALA A 216 -1.64 -4.48 8.59
C ALA A 216 -2.22 -3.21 9.21
N PHE A 217 -3.51 -2.92 8.96
CA PHE A 217 -4.16 -1.78 9.58
C PHE A 217 -4.32 -1.97 11.09
N ALA A 218 -4.75 -3.15 11.56
CA ALA A 218 -4.82 -3.43 13.00
C ALA A 218 -3.45 -3.27 13.70
N ALA A 219 -2.36 -3.70 13.05
CA ALA A 219 -1.00 -3.50 13.55
C ALA A 219 -0.61 -2.01 13.62
N LEU A 220 -0.97 -1.21 12.60
CA LEU A 220 -0.79 0.24 12.62
C LEU A 220 -1.52 0.89 13.82
N GLN A 221 -2.77 0.51 14.06
CA GLN A 221 -3.55 1.02 15.20
C GLN A 221 -2.89 0.67 16.54
N ALA A 222 -2.40 -0.57 16.69
CA ALA A 222 -1.70 -1.03 17.89
C ALA A 222 -0.37 -0.28 18.11
N ASP A 223 0.41 -0.06 17.05
CA ASP A 223 1.69 0.66 17.13
C ASP A 223 1.50 2.12 17.52
N ILE A 224 0.53 2.81 16.90
CA ILE A 224 0.21 4.20 17.25
C ILE A 224 -0.23 4.29 18.72
N ALA A 225 -1.09 3.38 19.17
CA ALA A 225 -1.56 3.36 20.55
C ALA A 225 -0.47 3.02 21.57
N ALA A 226 0.52 2.22 21.19
CA ALA A 226 1.69 1.94 22.01
C ALA A 226 2.65 3.15 22.12
N GLY A 227 2.39 4.23 21.38
CA GLY A 227 3.28 5.39 21.30
C GLY A 227 4.55 5.10 20.51
N SER A 228 4.53 4.10 19.63
CA SER A 228 5.58 3.92 18.62
C SER A 228 5.66 5.20 17.78
N GLY A 229 6.86 5.61 17.39
CA GLY A 229 7.02 6.83 16.59
C GLY A 229 6.17 6.75 15.31
N THR A 230 5.20 7.66 15.16
CA THR A 230 4.17 7.63 14.11
C THR A 230 4.74 7.42 12.70
N SER A 231 5.84 8.11 12.38
CA SER A 231 6.52 7.96 11.09
C SER A 231 6.98 6.52 10.82
N GLY A 232 7.59 5.85 11.81
CA GLY A 232 8.08 4.49 11.64
C GLY A 232 6.95 3.46 11.50
N ALA A 233 5.84 3.68 12.21
CA ALA A 233 4.65 2.83 12.08
C ALA A 233 3.99 2.97 10.71
N LEU A 234 3.91 4.20 10.18
CA LEU A 234 3.39 4.47 8.83
C LEU A 234 4.29 3.90 7.73
N ASP A 235 5.62 4.00 7.87
CA ASP A 235 6.57 3.42 6.91
C ASP A 235 6.46 1.88 6.90
N ALA A 236 6.35 1.25 8.08
CA ALA A 236 6.15 -0.19 8.20
C ALA A 236 4.81 -0.63 7.59
N PHE A 237 3.73 0.10 7.88
CA PHE A 237 2.42 -0.13 7.27
C PHE A 237 2.47 -0.02 5.74
N ALA A 238 3.15 0.99 5.20
CA ALA A 238 3.31 1.16 3.77
C ALA A 238 4.08 0.00 3.11
N SER A 239 5.16 -0.45 3.75
CA SER A 239 5.92 -1.61 3.27
C SER A 239 5.07 -2.89 3.30
N THR A 240 4.38 -3.18 4.41
CA THR A 240 3.51 -4.37 4.50
C THR A 240 2.42 -4.32 3.44
N MET A 241 1.79 -3.17 3.24
CA MET A 241 0.79 -3.00 2.21
C MET A 241 1.36 -3.25 0.80
N ALA A 242 2.60 -2.84 0.51
CA ALA A 242 3.24 -3.11 -0.78
C ALA A 242 3.44 -4.62 -1.05
N ASP A 243 3.59 -5.42 0.01
CA ASP A 243 3.93 -6.84 -0.07
C ASP A 243 2.74 -7.80 0.13
N VAL A 244 1.54 -7.32 0.48
CA VAL A 244 0.37 -8.19 0.82
C VAL A 244 0.05 -9.28 -0.20
N TYR A 245 0.24 -9.02 -1.50
CA TYR A 245 0.01 -10.04 -2.53
C TYR A 245 1.15 -11.06 -2.60
N VAL A 246 2.39 -10.60 -2.43
CA VAL A 246 3.56 -11.48 -2.36
C VAL A 246 3.47 -12.40 -1.15
N ASP A 247 3.09 -11.86 0.01
CA ASP A 247 2.85 -12.63 1.23
C ASP A 247 1.70 -13.63 1.08
N ALA A 248 0.70 -13.30 0.25
CA ALA A 248 -0.36 -14.22 -0.15
C ALA A 248 0.06 -15.25 -1.22
N GLY A 249 1.33 -15.25 -1.63
CA GLY A 249 1.89 -16.20 -2.59
C GLY A 249 1.70 -15.84 -4.07
N VAL A 250 1.29 -14.60 -4.38
CA VAL A 250 1.37 -14.05 -5.74
C VAL A 250 2.84 -13.79 -6.05
N ASP A 251 3.30 -14.05 -7.27
CA ASP A 251 4.68 -13.72 -7.62
C ASP A 251 4.91 -12.20 -7.64
N HIS A 252 6.15 -11.79 -7.37
CA HIS A 252 6.50 -10.37 -7.30
C HIS A 252 6.18 -9.60 -8.57
N THR A 253 6.37 -10.22 -9.74
CA THR A 253 6.14 -9.57 -11.04
C THR A 253 4.66 -9.25 -11.20
N THR A 254 3.76 -10.22 -11.01
CA THR A 254 2.32 -9.98 -11.09
C THR A 254 1.83 -8.99 -10.02
N SER A 255 2.38 -9.04 -8.80
CA SER A 255 2.08 -8.03 -7.77
C SER A 255 2.50 -6.62 -8.20
N ALA A 256 3.72 -6.46 -8.71
CA ALA A 256 4.22 -5.17 -9.18
C ALA A 256 3.37 -4.62 -10.33
N GLU A 257 3.02 -5.44 -11.31
CA GLU A 257 2.19 -5.03 -12.44
C GLU A 257 0.78 -4.61 -12.01
N ALA A 258 0.18 -5.29 -11.03
CA ALA A 258 -1.11 -4.91 -10.45
C ALA A 258 -1.03 -3.55 -9.73
N ARG A 259 0.03 -3.31 -8.95
CA ARG A 259 0.27 -2.03 -8.26
C ARG A 259 0.53 -0.88 -9.24
N GLN A 260 1.28 -1.14 -10.31
CA GLN A 260 1.44 -0.20 -11.42
C GLN A 260 0.11 0.13 -12.09
N THR A 261 -0.77 -0.87 -12.26
CA THR A 261 -2.12 -0.68 -12.83
C THR A 261 -2.96 0.23 -11.94
N ALA A 262 -2.98 0.01 -10.62
CA ALA A 262 -3.65 0.90 -9.67
C ALA A 262 -3.15 2.35 -9.78
N SER A 263 -1.83 2.55 -9.89
CA SER A 263 -1.26 3.90 -10.08
C SER A 263 -1.71 4.58 -11.36
N LEU A 264 -1.75 3.83 -12.47
CA LEU A 264 -2.26 4.35 -13.74
C LEU A 264 -3.75 4.68 -13.66
N VAL A 265 -4.55 3.86 -12.98
CA VAL A 265 -5.96 4.16 -12.76
C VAL A 265 -6.15 5.46 -11.97
N ILE A 266 -5.42 5.65 -10.87
CA ILE A 266 -5.48 6.91 -10.12
C ILE A 266 -5.05 8.08 -11.00
N THR A 267 -3.95 7.94 -11.73
CA THR A 267 -3.42 9.03 -12.58
C THR A 267 -4.41 9.46 -13.66
N ASN A 268 -5.15 8.51 -14.27
CA ASN A 268 -6.02 8.80 -15.41
C ASN A 268 -7.49 9.04 -15.04
N LEU A 269 -8.01 8.39 -14.00
CA LEU A 269 -9.44 8.40 -13.68
C LEU A 269 -9.81 9.26 -12.46
N SER A 270 -8.85 9.92 -11.81
CA SER A 270 -9.09 10.85 -10.68
C SER A 270 -9.35 12.30 -11.10
N GLY A 271 -9.78 12.53 -12.36
CA GLY A 271 -9.91 13.88 -12.94
C GLY A 271 -10.89 14.83 -12.24
N ASN A 272 -11.78 14.31 -11.38
CA ASN A 272 -12.71 15.12 -10.58
C ASN A 272 -12.07 15.66 -9.28
N LEU A 273 -10.92 15.13 -8.85
CA LEU A 273 -10.23 15.63 -7.66
C LEU A 273 -9.53 16.95 -7.93
N ASP A 274 -9.37 17.76 -6.87
CA ASP A 274 -8.44 18.88 -6.89
C ASP A 274 -7.03 18.39 -7.22
N SER A 275 -6.25 19.25 -7.87
CA SER A 275 -4.85 18.96 -8.23
C SER A 275 -3.99 18.47 -7.06
N SER A 276 -4.22 18.99 -5.85
CA SER A 276 -3.43 18.60 -4.67
C SER A 276 -3.85 17.23 -4.14
N ALA A 277 -5.17 16.96 -4.08
CA ALA A 277 -5.68 15.64 -3.68
C ALA A 277 -5.28 14.56 -4.69
N ARG A 278 -5.36 14.87 -5.98
CA ARG A 278 -4.90 13.99 -7.06
C ARG A 278 -3.42 13.68 -6.95
N LEU A 279 -2.57 14.69 -6.71
CA LEU A 279 -1.15 14.46 -6.50
C LEU A 279 -0.90 13.62 -5.24
N ALA A 280 -1.57 13.90 -4.12
CA ALA A 280 -1.42 13.14 -2.87
C ALA A 280 -1.78 11.66 -3.07
N MET A 281 -2.93 11.36 -3.67
CA MET A 281 -3.33 9.98 -3.99
C MET A 281 -2.37 9.33 -4.99
N ARG A 282 -1.93 10.04 -6.03
CA ARG A 282 -0.93 9.53 -6.99
C ARG A 282 0.37 9.19 -6.30
N LYS A 283 0.89 10.05 -5.41
CA LYS A 283 2.12 9.76 -4.64
C LYS A 283 2.02 8.45 -3.86
N ARG A 284 0.88 8.18 -3.22
CA ARG A 284 0.66 6.91 -2.49
C ARG A 284 0.61 5.71 -3.43
N ALA A 285 -0.07 5.84 -4.57
CA ALA A 285 -0.13 4.81 -5.60
C ALA A 285 1.26 4.47 -6.17
N GLU A 286 2.03 5.52 -6.50
CA GLU A 286 3.37 5.41 -7.06
C GLU A 286 4.38 4.89 -6.04
N LEU A 287 4.24 5.24 -4.76
CA LEU A 287 5.05 4.68 -3.69
C LEU A 287 4.89 3.16 -3.62
N MET A 288 3.64 2.69 -3.63
CA MET A 288 3.29 1.27 -3.62
C MET A 288 3.79 0.55 -4.88
N ALA A 289 3.56 1.13 -6.06
CA ALA A 289 4.09 0.62 -7.31
C ALA A 289 5.63 0.58 -7.32
N GLY A 290 6.28 1.60 -6.76
CA GLY A 290 7.73 1.72 -6.60
C GLY A 290 8.33 0.60 -5.77
N LEU A 291 7.79 0.40 -4.57
CA LEU A 291 8.23 -0.65 -3.65
C LEU A 291 8.06 -2.04 -4.29
N SER A 292 6.87 -2.37 -4.81
CA SER A 292 6.62 -3.68 -5.40
C SER A 292 7.45 -3.91 -6.68
N THR A 293 7.66 -2.89 -7.52
CA THR A 293 8.46 -3.00 -8.75
C THR A 293 9.94 -3.21 -8.42
N ALA A 294 10.48 -2.50 -7.43
CA ALA A 294 11.86 -2.69 -6.99
C ALA A 294 12.07 -4.10 -6.44
N ALA A 295 11.16 -4.58 -5.58
CA ALA A 295 11.20 -5.93 -5.04
C ALA A 295 11.10 -7.00 -6.15
N ALA A 296 10.26 -6.79 -7.18
CA ALA A 296 10.17 -7.70 -8.32
C ALA A 296 11.46 -7.77 -9.13
N ILE A 297 12.08 -6.62 -9.44
CA ILE A 297 13.34 -6.60 -10.17
C ILE A 297 14.46 -7.23 -9.33
N GLU A 298 14.53 -6.92 -8.04
CA GLU A 298 15.48 -7.54 -7.11
C GLU A 298 15.33 -9.07 -7.08
N ALA A 299 14.10 -9.58 -7.01
CA ALA A 299 13.81 -11.00 -7.03
C ALA A 299 14.29 -11.66 -8.34
N GLU A 300 14.11 -10.99 -9.48
CA GLU A 300 14.63 -11.47 -10.78
C GLU A 300 16.16 -11.57 -10.79
N PHE A 301 16.88 -10.55 -10.30
CA PHE A 301 18.35 -10.59 -10.20
C PHE A 301 18.82 -11.74 -9.28
N ARG A 302 18.17 -11.94 -8.14
CA ARG A 302 18.50 -13.04 -7.23
C ARG A 302 18.22 -14.40 -7.85
N ALA A 303 17.12 -14.55 -8.60
CA ALA A 303 16.74 -15.79 -9.26
C ALA A 303 17.71 -16.20 -10.37
N GLU A 304 18.29 -15.23 -11.10
CA GLU A 304 19.28 -15.50 -12.15
C GLU A 304 20.58 -16.13 -11.60
N GLY A 305 20.89 -15.84 -10.33
CA GLY A 305 22.02 -16.42 -9.62
C GLY A 305 23.35 -15.74 -9.93
N GLY A 306 24.17 -15.52 -8.90
CA GLY A 306 25.46 -14.86 -9.05
C GLY A 306 25.40 -13.34 -9.27
N MET A 307 24.21 -12.72 -9.18
CA MET A 307 23.97 -11.28 -9.32
C MET A 307 23.58 -10.60 -7.99
N GLU A 308 24.12 -11.08 -6.87
CA GLU A 308 23.77 -10.56 -5.53
C GLU A 308 24.18 -9.08 -5.37
N SER A 309 25.27 -8.66 -6.02
CA SER A 309 25.71 -7.26 -5.97
C SER A 309 24.72 -6.35 -6.68
N GLU A 310 24.24 -6.77 -7.85
CA GLU A 310 23.26 -6.07 -8.65
C GLU A 310 21.91 -6.04 -7.92
N ALA A 311 21.47 -7.16 -7.34
CA ALA A 311 20.24 -7.22 -6.54
C ALA A 311 20.26 -6.21 -5.38
N ASN A 312 21.35 -6.13 -4.60
CA ASN A 312 21.48 -5.17 -3.50
C ASN A 312 21.54 -3.70 -4.00
N ALA A 313 22.07 -3.48 -5.21
CA ALA A 313 22.04 -2.16 -5.84
C ALA A 313 20.62 -1.76 -6.25
N ILE A 314 19.82 -2.71 -6.78
CA ILE A 314 18.40 -2.48 -7.08
C ILE A 314 17.60 -2.20 -5.80
N GLU A 315 17.81 -2.96 -4.72
CA GLU A 315 17.17 -2.71 -3.42
C GLU A 315 17.45 -1.26 -2.95
N SER A 316 18.72 -0.84 -3.01
CA SER A 316 19.14 0.52 -2.66
C SER A 316 18.51 1.59 -3.57
N ALA A 317 18.38 1.30 -4.87
CA ALA A 317 17.72 2.17 -5.84
C ALA A 317 16.21 2.27 -5.56
N GLY A 318 15.57 1.17 -5.14
CA GLY A 318 14.16 1.10 -4.74
C GLY A 318 13.89 1.95 -3.50
N ILE A 319 14.75 1.90 -2.48
CA ILE A 319 14.67 2.78 -1.30
C ILE A 319 14.78 4.26 -1.73
N THR A 320 15.68 4.57 -2.66
CA THR A 320 15.86 5.93 -3.18
C THR A 320 14.64 6.41 -3.98
N LEU A 321 14.05 5.52 -4.79
CA LEU A 321 12.80 5.78 -5.52
C LEU A 321 11.66 6.10 -4.55
N ALA A 322 11.42 5.24 -3.56
CA ALA A 322 10.37 5.41 -2.56
C ALA A 322 10.52 6.73 -1.80
N ALA A 323 11.73 7.06 -1.34
CA ALA A 323 12.00 8.33 -0.66
C ALA A 323 11.78 9.55 -1.56
N SER A 324 12.14 9.44 -2.85
CA SER A 324 11.95 10.52 -3.82
C SER A 324 10.46 10.77 -4.12
N ILE A 325 9.67 9.70 -4.27
CA ILE A 325 8.22 9.78 -4.47
C ILE A 325 7.55 10.36 -3.22
N ALA A 326 7.92 9.91 -2.02
CA ALA A 326 7.38 10.43 -0.76
C ALA A 326 7.64 11.95 -0.62
N GLY A 327 8.82 12.41 -1.03
CA GLY A 327 9.23 13.82 -1.02
C GLY A 327 8.71 14.66 -2.19
N ALA A 328 8.13 14.05 -3.23
CA ALA A 328 7.69 14.76 -4.43
C ALA A 328 6.57 15.76 -4.11
N SER A 329 6.65 16.93 -4.74
CA SER A 329 5.67 18.02 -4.66
C SER A 329 5.00 18.29 -6.02
N THR A 330 5.43 17.60 -7.08
CA THR A 330 4.89 17.71 -8.43
C THR A 330 4.89 16.36 -9.16
N ASP A 331 4.07 16.24 -10.19
CA ASP A 331 4.05 15.07 -11.08
C ASP A 331 5.41 14.84 -11.77
N ALA A 332 6.11 15.91 -12.15
CA ALA A 332 7.41 15.83 -12.81
C ALA A 332 8.49 15.23 -11.89
N GLU A 333 8.45 15.51 -10.58
CA GLU A 333 9.39 14.91 -9.62
C GLU A 333 9.16 13.41 -9.43
N ILE A 334 7.90 12.95 -9.55
CA ILE A 334 7.58 11.52 -9.58
C ILE A 334 8.15 10.87 -10.85
N GLU A 335 7.98 11.50 -12.01
CA GLU A 335 8.52 11.02 -13.29
C GLU A 335 10.06 10.97 -13.28
N ASP A 336 10.71 12.00 -12.72
CA ASP A 336 12.17 12.04 -12.57
C ASP A 336 12.68 10.93 -11.64
N ALA A 337 11.95 10.62 -10.56
CA ALA A 337 12.30 9.53 -9.65
C ALA A 337 12.26 8.17 -10.35
N TRP A 338 11.20 7.91 -11.14
CA TRP A 338 11.10 6.70 -11.95
C TRP A 338 12.18 6.62 -13.03
N ALA A 339 12.48 7.72 -13.72
CA ALA A 339 13.53 7.76 -14.73
C ALA A 339 14.92 7.46 -14.12
N ALA A 340 15.20 7.93 -12.90
CA ALA A 340 16.42 7.62 -12.18
C ALA A 340 16.51 6.12 -11.83
N PHE A 341 15.42 5.53 -11.34
CA PHE A 341 15.35 4.10 -11.03
C PHE A 341 15.48 3.21 -12.28
N GLU A 342 14.83 3.58 -13.39
CA GLU A 342 14.97 2.89 -14.69
C GLU A 342 16.42 2.94 -15.19
N SER A 343 17.07 4.10 -15.07
CA SER A 343 18.48 4.27 -15.47
C SER A 343 19.42 3.38 -14.64
N GLU A 344 19.21 3.31 -13.33
CA GLU A 344 20.02 2.45 -12.45
C GLU A 344 19.78 0.97 -12.78
N THR A 345 18.52 0.57 -12.99
CA THR A 345 18.16 -0.80 -13.38
C THR A 345 18.87 -1.22 -14.67
N LYS A 346 18.87 -0.35 -15.69
CA LYS A 346 19.59 -0.59 -16.95
C LYS A 346 21.10 -0.73 -16.73
N ALA A 347 21.67 0.08 -15.85
CA ALA A 347 23.10 0.02 -15.53
C ALA A 347 23.46 -1.31 -14.86
N GLN A 348 22.70 -1.73 -13.85
CA GLN A 348 22.92 -3.00 -13.14
C GLN A 348 22.68 -4.20 -14.04
N LEU A 349 21.64 -4.19 -14.86
CA LEU A 349 21.40 -5.24 -15.85
C LEU A 349 22.58 -5.34 -16.83
N SER A 350 23.03 -4.20 -17.35
CA SER A 350 24.13 -4.17 -18.32
C SER A 350 25.44 -4.68 -17.72
N ALA A 351 25.69 -4.40 -16.44
CA ALA A 351 26.83 -4.95 -15.71
C ALA A 351 26.68 -6.47 -15.51
N GLY A 352 25.52 -6.92 -15.00
CA GLY A 352 25.26 -8.31 -14.63
C GLY A 352 25.34 -9.30 -15.80
N ILE A 353 24.75 -8.95 -16.95
CA ILE A 353 24.78 -9.82 -18.15
C ILE A 353 25.83 -9.41 -19.18
N THR A 354 26.66 -8.41 -18.87
CA THR A 354 27.63 -7.82 -19.82
C THR A 354 26.95 -7.39 -21.14
N LEU A 355 25.81 -6.70 -21.03
CA LEU A 355 25.05 -6.26 -22.19
C LEU A 355 25.84 -5.22 -22.99
N GLY A 356 26.10 -5.50 -24.27
CA GLY A 356 26.81 -4.58 -25.14
C GLY A 356 26.01 -3.30 -25.40
N ALA A 357 26.68 -2.14 -25.38
CA ALA A 357 26.04 -0.83 -25.54
C ALA A 357 25.18 -0.69 -26.81
N ALA A 358 25.55 -1.37 -27.91
CA ALA A 358 24.77 -1.36 -29.14
C ALA A 358 23.41 -2.09 -28.99
N LEU A 359 23.40 -3.23 -28.29
CA LEU A 359 22.16 -3.97 -28.01
C LEU A 359 21.27 -3.21 -27.04
N LEU A 360 21.87 -2.60 -26.00
CA LEU A 360 21.14 -1.75 -25.08
C LEU A 360 20.45 -0.59 -25.82
N GLN A 361 21.16 0.10 -26.72
CA GLN A 361 20.55 1.17 -27.54
C GLN A 361 19.42 0.68 -28.44
N THR A 362 19.53 -0.54 -29.00
CA THR A 362 18.42 -1.14 -29.77
C THR A 362 17.19 -1.35 -28.89
N VAL A 363 17.37 -1.94 -27.71
CA VAL A 363 16.28 -2.16 -26.76
C VAL A 363 15.66 -0.84 -26.30
N GLU A 364 16.47 0.17 -25.99
CA GLU A 364 15.98 1.50 -25.60
C GLU A 364 15.14 2.17 -26.69
N ALA A 365 15.56 2.07 -27.96
CA ALA A 365 14.81 2.61 -29.08
C ALA A 365 13.46 1.89 -29.27
N SER A 366 13.44 0.56 -29.16
CA SER A 366 12.22 -0.25 -29.23
C SER A 366 11.25 0.09 -28.09
N LEU A 367 11.76 0.13 -26.85
CA LEU A 367 10.97 0.48 -25.68
C LEU A 367 10.41 1.91 -25.75
N LEU A 368 11.19 2.87 -26.25
CA LEU A 368 10.71 4.25 -26.41
C LEU A 368 9.51 4.34 -27.34
N SER A 369 9.50 3.55 -28.42
CA SER A 369 8.37 3.48 -29.35
C SER A 369 7.12 2.91 -28.68
N LEU A 370 7.27 1.81 -27.94
CA LEU A 370 6.16 1.17 -27.22
C LEU A 370 5.63 2.08 -26.10
N LYS A 371 6.51 2.71 -25.33
CA LYS A 371 6.14 3.67 -24.28
C LYS A 371 5.34 4.83 -24.84
N THR A 372 5.78 5.42 -25.96
CA THR A 372 5.06 6.52 -26.60
C THR A 372 3.64 6.09 -26.99
N SER A 373 3.52 4.93 -27.66
CA SER A 373 2.21 4.40 -28.04
C SER A 373 1.32 4.10 -26.84
N PHE A 374 1.89 3.53 -25.78
CA PHE A 374 1.17 3.23 -24.54
C PHE A 374 0.70 4.50 -23.84
N LYS A 375 1.56 5.52 -23.71
CA LYS A 375 1.19 6.82 -23.11
C LYS A 375 0.07 7.51 -23.88
N ASP A 376 0.10 7.47 -25.21
CA ASP A 376 -0.96 8.02 -26.06
C ASP A 376 -2.30 7.29 -25.84
N SER A 377 -2.28 5.95 -25.75
CA SER A 377 -3.47 5.14 -25.51
C SER A 377 -4.03 5.32 -24.09
N ILE A 378 -3.15 5.34 -23.08
CA ILE A 378 -3.54 5.53 -21.68
C ILE A 378 -4.14 6.91 -21.45
N ALA A 379 -3.60 7.96 -22.04
CA ALA A 379 -4.16 9.31 -21.95
C ALA A 379 -5.58 9.42 -22.52
N ALA A 380 -5.99 8.49 -23.39
CA ALA A 380 -7.34 8.38 -23.94
C ALA A 380 -8.25 7.40 -23.17
N ALA A 381 -7.71 6.66 -22.19
CA ALA A 381 -8.47 5.69 -21.42
C ALA A 381 -9.50 6.40 -20.53
N SER A 382 -10.71 5.84 -20.47
CA SER A 382 -11.84 6.42 -19.72
C SER A 382 -12.52 5.43 -18.78
N SER A 383 -12.00 4.21 -18.70
CA SER A 383 -12.49 3.15 -17.82
C SER A 383 -11.34 2.35 -17.24
N VAL A 384 -11.60 1.68 -16.12
CA VAL A 384 -10.64 0.78 -15.47
C VAL A 384 -10.28 -0.38 -16.39
N ASP A 385 -11.27 -0.99 -17.06
CA ASP A 385 -11.06 -2.10 -18.01
C ASP A 385 -10.05 -1.74 -19.10
N THR A 386 -10.15 -0.55 -19.70
CA THR A 386 -9.22 -0.11 -20.74
C THR A 386 -7.82 0.12 -20.19
N VAL A 387 -7.67 0.64 -18.96
CA VAL A 387 -6.35 0.79 -18.33
C VAL A 387 -5.69 -0.57 -18.10
N VAL A 388 -6.45 -1.54 -17.57
CA VAL A 388 -5.98 -2.93 -17.33
C VAL A 388 -5.54 -3.58 -18.64
N GLU A 389 -6.38 -3.52 -19.69
CA GLU A 389 -6.09 -4.10 -21.00
C GLU A 389 -4.82 -3.50 -21.62
N LEU A 390 -4.73 -2.16 -21.68
CA LEU A 390 -3.56 -1.47 -22.24
C LEU A 390 -2.27 -1.80 -21.46
N LYS A 391 -2.37 -1.95 -20.14
CA LYS A 391 -1.23 -2.28 -19.29
C LYS A 391 -0.75 -3.71 -19.53
N ALA A 392 -1.67 -4.67 -19.62
CA ALA A 392 -1.34 -6.05 -19.96
C ALA A 392 -0.73 -6.17 -21.37
N GLU A 393 -1.30 -5.47 -22.36
CA GLU A 393 -0.78 -5.42 -23.74
C GLU A 393 0.64 -4.83 -23.77
N TYR A 394 0.87 -3.70 -23.09
CA TYR A 394 2.20 -3.10 -23.01
C TYR A 394 3.25 -4.08 -22.46
N HIS A 395 2.94 -4.76 -21.35
CA HIS A 395 3.87 -5.69 -20.72
C HIS A 395 4.16 -6.90 -21.63
N ALA A 396 3.14 -7.43 -22.31
CA ALA A 396 3.31 -8.52 -23.27
C ALA A 396 4.17 -8.10 -24.47
N ASP A 397 3.86 -6.97 -25.10
CA ASP A 397 4.55 -6.46 -26.28
C ASP A 397 6.00 -6.07 -25.96
N ALA A 398 6.23 -5.37 -24.84
CA ALA A 398 7.57 -5.00 -24.40
C ALA A 398 8.44 -6.24 -24.16
N ARG A 399 7.91 -7.26 -23.46
CA ARG A 399 8.64 -8.51 -23.21
C ARG A 399 9.04 -9.19 -24.52
N VAL A 400 8.08 -9.39 -25.43
CA VAL A 400 8.32 -10.05 -26.72
C VAL A 400 9.35 -9.25 -27.54
N GLN A 401 9.22 -7.93 -27.59
CA GLN A 401 10.12 -7.09 -28.36
C GLN A 401 11.55 -7.12 -27.81
N ILE A 402 11.74 -7.00 -26.48
CA ILE A 402 13.06 -7.08 -25.87
C ILE A 402 13.69 -8.45 -26.09
N GLN A 403 12.93 -9.54 -25.93
CA GLN A 403 13.43 -10.90 -26.19
C GLN A 403 13.89 -11.07 -27.63
N ASN A 404 13.18 -10.50 -28.61
CA ASN A 404 13.58 -10.52 -30.01
C ASN A 404 14.86 -9.73 -30.25
N ASP A 405 14.95 -8.51 -29.70
CA ASP A 405 16.12 -7.64 -29.80
C ASP A 405 17.37 -8.27 -29.18
N LEU A 406 17.18 -9.05 -28.10
CA LEU A 406 18.23 -9.75 -27.37
C LEU A 406 18.34 -11.23 -27.71
N SER A 407 17.70 -11.72 -28.79
CA SER A 407 17.58 -13.15 -29.14
C SER A 407 18.90 -13.92 -29.28
N THR A 408 20.03 -13.22 -29.35
CA THR A 408 21.38 -13.79 -29.40
C THR A 408 22.01 -14.02 -28.01
N LEU A 409 21.38 -13.51 -26.95
CA LEU A 409 21.82 -13.64 -25.56
C LEU A 409 21.09 -14.79 -24.86
N ALA A 410 21.83 -15.53 -24.03
CA ALA A 410 21.25 -16.62 -23.22
C ALA A 410 20.26 -16.10 -22.17
N ASN A 411 20.47 -14.88 -21.66
CA ASN A 411 19.69 -14.26 -20.60
C ASN A 411 18.64 -13.26 -21.14
N ALA A 412 18.24 -13.40 -22.41
CA ALA A 412 17.30 -12.50 -23.07
C ALA A 412 15.94 -12.43 -22.33
N GLU A 413 15.48 -13.57 -21.81
CA GLU A 413 14.21 -13.65 -21.09
C GLU A 413 14.26 -12.87 -19.76
N PHE A 414 15.33 -13.07 -18.98
CA PHE A 414 15.59 -12.32 -17.75
C PHE A 414 15.68 -10.82 -18.01
N ALA A 415 16.48 -10.40 -19.00
CA ALA A 415 16.60 -9.00 -19.39
C ALA A 415 15.25 -8.38 -19.79
N ALA A 416 14.41 -9.14 -20.50
CA ALA A 416 13.08 -8.70 -20.87
C ALA A 416 12.15 -8.52 -19.67
N ARG A 417 12.17 -9.44 -18.68
CA ARG A 417 11.36 -9.30 -17.45
C ARG A 417 11.77 -8.05 -16.68
N VAL A 418 13.08 -7.85 -16.46
CA VAL A 418 13.62 -6.70 -15.73
C VAL A 418 13.32 -5.37 -16.43
N LEU A 419 13.63 -5.27 -17.73
CA LEU A 419 13.48 -4.00 -18.45
C LEU A 419 12.02 -3.64 -18.68
N THR A 420 11.15 -4.61 -18.96
CA THR A 420 9.71 -4.34 -19.09
C THR A 420 9.16 -3.75 -17.79
N LEU A 421 9.43 -4.37 -16.64
CA LEU A 421 8.97 -3.89 -15.33
C LEU A 421 9.44 -2.46 -15.03
N ALA A 422 10.73 -2.18 -15.22
CA ALA A 422 11.32 -0.87 -14.94
C ALA A 422 10.81 0.25 -15.87
N SER A 423 10.28 -0.12 -17.03
CA SER A 423 9.97 0.82 -18.11
C SER A 423 8.50 1.24 -18.17
N ALA A 424 7.64 0.63 -17.37
CA ALA A 424 6.19 0.65 -17.53
C ALA A 424 5.45 1.80 -16.82
N HIS A 425 6.14 2.95 -16.61
CA HIS A 425 5.68 4.11 -15.84
C HIS A 425 5.56 5.40 -16.69
#